data_AF-A7I8H9-F1
#
_entry.id   AF-A7I8H9-F1
#
_cell.length_a   1.000
_cell.length_b   1.000
_cell.length_c   1.000
_cell.angle_alpha   90.00
_cell.angle_beta   90.00
_cell.angle_gamma   90.00
#
_symmetry.space_group_name_H-M   'P 1'
#
loop_
_entity.id
_entity.type
_entity.pdbx_description
1 polymer ?
#
loop_
_entity_poly.entity_id
_entity_poly.type
_entity_poly.pdbx_seq_one_letter_code
_entity_poly.pdbx_strand_id
1 'polypeptide(L)'
;MFQYGREVRVPGTARQLEFLMASSHAYASSSVGGNTRKYHGLFVRDARVLLAGLDERVNGVPLSAQQYEGAPDEGGLRYLAGFCAYPPSWQYWIDDSVVQKTIAFNGSLSVTYAISGDAELWVRPLITDRPVHSVMKNPVPDCTREPGGFRWAGLFFGGDLPYGADPVTYRNVWYQREYERGYEPVEDLFSPGVFQGRVRDATVLFRCTGDACDPPGPPRPRSPQSLPGWLDRAADVFCRGEEIVAGYPWFCESWGRDSAISVTGLLIEPGRRDEARAVLRRLSSLMRDGVVPNRVPDNYHASDASLWFIYALTRYRRSFGDDPFMGEMKPVIETILAEYPSSPVARLDHDLIAVAPGSTWMDTAFTPRAGKPVEINALWVHALAEAEAQGIPVPVSSASAQRAFRQFWNEEKKCLYDVIDPIDPSVRPNQVIAIALGLVSTEQAESALGTVSRELLTPYGLRTLSRSDPGYQGRYTGDRSYHNGCVWPWLTGFFCEALIRNGVPRERAAQILIPILAHGREAGIGYISEIFDGDPPFFPNGCIAQAWSVAEVGRAYRMARRDPF
;
A
#
# COMPACT_ATOMS: atom_id res chain seq x y z
N MET A 1 15.86 -10.24 7.06
CA MET A 1 16.08 -9.99 5.61
C MET A 1 15.46 -11.16 4.87
N PHE A 2 14.62 -10.95 3.86
CA PHE A 2 14.00 -12.06 3.13
C PHE A 2 14.96 -12.56 2.05
N GLN A 3 15.28 -13.85 2.13
CA GLN A 3 16.18 -14.54 1.22
C GLN A 3 15.45 -15.74 0.60
N TYR A 4 15.73 -15.97 -0.66
CA TYR A 4 15.16 -17.01 -1.49
C TYR A 4 16.31 -17.75 -2.19
N GLY A 5 16.24 -19.07 -2.22
CA GLY A 5 17.22 -19.94 -2.84
C GLY A 5 16.94 -20.16 -4.32
N ARG A 6 17.19 -21.38 -4.80
CA ARG A 6 17.03 -21.72 -6.23
C ARG A 6 15.58 -21.83 -6.69
N GLU A 7 14.60 -21.74 -5.80
CA GLU A 7 13.18 -21.69 -6.15
C GLU A 7 12.84 -20.50 -7.06
N VAL A 8 13.60 -19.40 -6.98
CA VAL A 8 13.43 -18.26 -7.90
C VAL A 8 13.94 -18.52 -9.32
N ARG A 9 14.44 -19.72 -9.62
CA ARG A 9 14.68 -20.16 -11.01
C ARG A 9 13.38 -20.54 -11.71
N VAL A 10 12.34 -20.87 -10.96
CA VAL A 10 11.02 -21.22 -11.51
C VAL A 10 10.33 -19.93 -11.94
N PRO A 11 10.01 -19.76 -13.24
CA PRO A 11 9.46 -18.49 -13.73
C PRO A 11 8.19 -18.06 -12.99
N GLY A 12 7.29 -19.01 -12.70
CA GLY A 12 6.07 -18.74 -11.92
C GLY A 12 6.34 -18.19 -10.53
N THR A 13 7.36 -18.69 -9.83
CA THR A 13 7.76 -18.19 -8.50
C THR A 13 8.41 -16.81 -8.60
N ALA A 14 9.40 -16.64 -9.49
CA ALA A 14 10.12 -15.37 -9.63
C ALA A 14 9.23 -14.20 -10.05
N ARG A 15 8.27 -14.46 -10.96
CA ARG A 15 7.34 -13.46 -11.49
C ARG A 15 6.25 -13.04 -10.51
N GLN A 16 6.03 -13.83 -9.45
CA GLN A 16 5.10 -13.50 -8.37
C GLN A 16 5.74 -12.67 -7.26
N LEU A 17 7.06 -12.70 -7.15
CA LEU A 17 7.81 -11.98 -6.13
C LEU A 17 8.19 -10.59 -6.65
N GLU A 18 7.48 -9.57 -6.19
CA GLU A 18 7.66 -8.17 -6.57
C GLU A 18 8.44 -7.41 -5.47
N PHE A 19 9.41 -6.58 -5.86
CA PHE A 19 10.09 -5.67 -4.94
C PHE A 19 9.64 -4.23 -5.21
N LEU A 20 9.71 -3.39 -4.18
CA LEU A 20 9.41 -1.97 -4.28
C LEU A 20 10.38 -1.18 -3.39
N MET A 21 10.97 -0.14 -3.99
CA MET A 21 11.69 0.92 -3.29
C MET A 21 11.10 2.25 -3.76
N ALA A 22 10.70 3.12 -2.84
CA ALA A 22 10.17 4.43 -3.19
C ALA A 22 10.87 5.54 -2.42
N SER A 23 10.90 6.73 -3.02
CA SER A 23 11.45 7.94 -2.42
C SER A 23 10.80 9.16 -3.07
N SER A 24 10.19 10.02 -2.26
CA SER A 24 9.40 11.15 -2.75
C SER A 24 8.45 10.69 -3.88
N HIS A 25 8.29 11.44 -4.96
CA HIS A 25 7.37 11.10 -6.06
C HIS A 25 7.91 10.05 -7.05
N ALA A 26 8.95 9.29 -6.67
CA ALA A 26 9.58 8.31 -7.53
C ALA A 26 9.67 6.93 -6.87
N TYR A 27 9.69 5.88 -7.69
CA TYR A 27 9.90 4.51 -7.23
C TYR A 27 10.65 3.66 -8.26
N ALA A 28 11.24 2.58 -7.76
CA ALA A 28 11.79 1.46 -8.50
C ALA A 28 11.05 0.18 -8.07
N SER A 29 10.46 -0.52 -9.02
CA SER A 29 9.70 -1.75 -8.78
C SER A 29 9.78 -2.69 -9.97
N SER A 30 9.93 -3.98 -9.70
CA SER A 30 9.82 -5.06 -10.68
C SER A 30 9.57 -6.38 -9.96
N SER A 31 9.43 -7.48 -10.72
CA SER A 31 9.50 -8.82 -10.13
C SER A 31 10.93 -9.35 -10.12
N VAL A 32 11.20 -10.38 -9.33
CA VAL A 32 12.48 -11.12 -9.36
C VAL A 32 12.75 -11.66 -10.77
N GLY A 33 11.69 -11.97 -11.53
CA GLY A 33 11.74 -12.46 -12.90
C GLY A 33 11.41 -11.43 -13.99
N GLY A 34 11.72 -10.15 -13.78
CA GLY A 34 11.53 -9.09 -14.78
C GLY A 34 10.16 -8.41 -14.74
N ASN A 35 9.87 -7.52 -15.70
CA ASN A 35 8.62 -6.77 -15.65
C ASN A 35 7.44 -7.63 -16.08
N THR A 36 6.48 -7.82 -15.17
CA THR A 36 5.25 -8.56 -15.42
C THR A 36 4.03 -7.63 -15.52
N ARG A 37 4.20 -6.35 -15.17
CA ARG A 37 3.18 -5.29 -15.20
C ARG A 37 3.72 -4.08 -15.95
N LYS A 38 2.84 -3.33 -16.61
CA LYS A 38 3.18 -2.01 -17.19
C LYS A 38 3.56 -0.97 -16.14
N TYR A 39 3.24 -1.22 -14.87
CA TYR A 39 3.57 -0.36 -13.73
C TYR A 39 4.99 -0.58 -13.20
N HIS A 40 5.66 -1.66 -13.61
CA HIS A 40 7.05 -1.90 -13.26
C HIS A 40 7.98 -0.95 -14.03
N GLY A 41 9.07 -0.60 -13.36
CA GLY A 41 10.08 0.30 -13.86
C GLY A 41 11.19 0.46 -12.83
N LEU A 42 12.43 0.52 -13.28
CA LEU A 42 13.57 0.82 -12.40
C LEU A 42 13.68 2.32 -12.08
N PHE A 43 12.99 3.16 -12.85
CA PHE A 43 12.79 4.57 -12.51
C PHE A 43 11.41 5.03 -13.01
N VAL A 44 10.47 5.14 -12.08
CA VAL A 44 9.15 5.72 -12.30
C VAL A 44 9.06 7.00 -11.48
N ARG A 45 8.62 8.11 -12.08
CA ARG A 45 8.49 9.41 -11.41
C ARG A 45 7.23 10.10 -11.89
N ASP A 46 6.46 10.69 -10.98
CA ASP A 46 5.24 11.47 -11.28
C ASP A 46 4.25 10.69 -12.16
N ALA A 47 4.02 9.42 -11.80
CA ALA A 47 3.16 8.48 -12.56
C ALA A 47 3.60 8.26 -14.02
N ARG A 48 4.89 8.43 -14.33
CA ARG A 48 5.50 8.12 -15.63
C ARG A 48 6.65 7.13 -15.52
N VAL A 49 6.67 6.14 -16.39
CA VAL A 49 7.79 5.18 -16.49
C VAL A 49 8.86 5.81 -17.39
N LEU A 50 10.06 6.03 -16.85
CA LEU A 50 11.18 6.65 -17.56
C LEU A 50 12.27 5.64 -17.91
N LEU A 51 12.56 4.72 -16.98
CA LEU A 51 13.41 3.57 -17.19
C LEU A 51 12.61 2.31 -16.86
N ALA A 52 12.22 1.56 -17.89
CA ALA A 52 11.43 0.34 -17.73
C ALA A 52 12.30 -0.79 -17.15
N GLY A 53 13.53 -0.95 -17.63
CA GLY A 53 14.41 -2.02 -17.19
C GLY A 53 15.81 -1.91 -17.78
N LEU A 54 16.63 -2.93 -17.51
CA LEU A 54 17.93 -3.11 -18.14
C LEU A 54 17.92 -4.46 -18.88
N ASP A 55 18.42 -4.48 -20.10
CA ASP A 55 18.89 -5.71 -20.76
C ASP A 55 20.37 -5.86 -20.41
N GLU A 56 20.73 -6.96 -19.76
CA GLU A 56 22.01 -7.14 -19.10
C GLU A 56 22.57 -8.50 -19.49
N ARG A 57 23.86 -8.54 -19.81
CA ARG A 57 24.54 -9.78 -20.17
C ARG A 57 25.91 -9.84 -19.51
N VAL A 58 26.29 -11.05 -19.14
CA VAL A 58 27.62 -11.38 -18.63
C VAL A 58 28.16 -12.54 -19.45
N ASN A 59 29.30 -12.36 -20.12
CA ASN A 59 29.87 -13.35 -21.06
C ASN A 59 28.84 -13.80 -22.13
N GLY A 60 28.00 -12.87 -22.59
CA GLY A 60 26.91 -13.15 -23.53
C GLY A 60 25.67 -13.82 -22.93
N VAL A 61 25.70 -14.24 -21.67
CA VAL A 61 24.56 -14.84 -20.96
C VAL A 61 23.63 -13.75 -20.41
N PRO A 62 22.33 -13.76 -20.75
CA PRO A 62 21.39 -12.76 -20.22
C PRO A 62 21.15 -12.93 -18.72
N LEU A 63 21.13 -11.81 -17.99
CA LEU A 63 20.68 -11.75 -16.58
C LEU A 63 19.19 -11.42 -16.46
N SER A 64 18.67 -10.69 -17.44
CA SER A 64 17.27 -10.31 -17.52
C SER A 64 16.39 -11.53 -17.83
N ALA A 65 15.19 -11.54 -17.26
CA ALA A 65 14.15 -12.52 -17.54
C ALA A 65 12.93 -11.85 -18.21
N GLN A 66 13.16 -10.71 -18.87
CA GLN A 66 12.13 -9.95 -19.57
C GLN A 66 11.47 -10.82 -20.65
N GLN A 67 10.15 -10.71 -20.73
CA GLN A 67 9.34 -11.49 -21.65
C GLN A 67 9.04 -10.68 -22.91
N TYR A 68 8.99 -11.38 -24.04
CA TYR A 68 8.58 -10.85 -25.34
C TYR A 68 7.46 -11.72 -25.92
N GLU A 69 6.47 -11.09 -26.56
CA GLU A 69 5.33 -11.78 -27.17
C GLU A 69 5.82 -12.75 -28.25
N GLY A 70 5.41 -14.02 -28.15
CA GLY A 70 5.79 -15.06 -29.09
C GLY A 70 7.23 -15.59 -28.95
N ALA A 71 8.02 -15.07 -28.00
CA ALA A 71 9.37 -15.54 -27.73
C ALA A 71 9.38 -16.66 -26.66
N PRO A 72 10.31 -17.64 -26.75
CA PRO A 72 10.55 -18.58 -25.66
C PRO A 72 11.14 -17.85 -24.44
N ASP A 73 11.03 -18.45 -23.26
CA ASP A 73 11.65 -17.91 -22.04
C ASP A 73 13.19 -17.88 -22.20
N GLU A 74 13.79 -16.68 -22.21
CA GLU A 74 15.20 -16.47 -22.59
C GLU A 74 16.22 -16.92 -21.53
N GLY A 75 15.78 -17.59 -20.46
CA GLY A 75 16.67 -18.40 -19.64
C GLY A 75 17.57 -17.63 -18.67
N GLY A 76 17.45 -16.31 -18.51
CA GLY A 76 18.23 -15.55 -17.52
C GLY A 76 18.01 -16.04 -16.08
N LEU A 77 16.83 -16.59 -15.78
CA LEU A 77 16.54 -17.23 -14.49
C LEU A 77 17.34 -18.53 -14.25
N ARG A 78 17.83 -19.20 -15.30
CA ARG A 78 18.54 -20.48 -15.19
C ARG A 78 19.80 -20.38 -14.33
N TYR A 79 20.47 -19.23 -14.41
CA TYR A 79 21.75 -18.97 -13.74
C TYR A 79 21.59 -18.36 -12.33
N LEU A 80 20.35 -18.01 -11.94
CA LEU A 80 20.06 -17.38 -10.66
C LEU A 80 20.30 -18.37 -9.51
N ALA A 81 21.27 -18.11 -8.65
CA ALA A 81 21.59 -18.91 -7.47
C ALA A 81 20.71 -18.56 -6.26
N GLY A 82 20.26 -17.31 -6.16
CA GLY A 82 19.35 -16.84 -5.12
C GLY A 82 18.99 -15.37 -5.26
N PHE A 83 18.05 -14.93 -4.44
CA PHE A 83 17.56 -13.55 -4.37
C PHE A 83 17.43 -13.07 -2.92
N CYS A 84 17.80 -11.81 -2.68
CA CYS A 84 17.62 -11.12 -1.41
C CYS A 84 16.80 -9.85 -1.65
N ALA A 85 15.76 -9.61 -0.85
CA ALA A 85 14.81 -8.53 -1.13
C ALA A 85 15.27 -7.13 -0.69
N TYR A 86 16.18 -7.01 0.29
CA TYR A 86 16.52 -5.70 0.88
C TYR A 86 18.01 -5.55 1.18
N PRO A 87 18.75 -4.78 0.35
CA PRO A 87 18.32 -4.26 -0.96
C PRO A 87 18.05 -5.41 -1.95
N PRO A 88 17.18 -5.22 -2.97
CA PRO A 88 16.95 -6.21 -4.02
C PRO A 88 18.28 -6.62 -4.68
N SER A 89 18.66 -7.88 -4.51
CA SER A 89 19.93 -8.42 -4.94
C SER A 89 19.77 -9.80 -5.53
N TRP A 90 20.31 -10.01 -6.72
CA TRP A 90 20.34 -11.28 -7.44
C TRP A 90 21.76 -11.81 -7.44
N GLN A 91 21.92 -13.09 -7.13
CA GLN A 91 23.20 -13.76 -7.23
C GLN A 91 23.16 -14.74 -8.40
N TYR A 92 24.07 -14.62 -9.35
CA TYR A 92 24.18 -15.49 -10.53
C TYR A 92 25.50 -16.25 -10.52
N TRP A 93 25.46 -17.50 -10.95
CA TRP A 93 26.66 -18.30 -11.21
C TRP A 93 26.72 -18.59 -12.72
N ILE A 94 27.70 -18.03 -13.40
CA ILE A 94 27.84 -18.04 -14.86
C ILE A 94 29.26 -18.47 -15.18
N ASP A 95 29.42 -19.66 -15.76
CA ASP A 95 30.72 -20.30 -16.00
C ASP A 95 31.58 -20.30 -14.72
N ASP A 96 32.78 -19.69 -14.78
CA ASP A 96 33.70 -19.54 -13.66
C ASP A 96 33.53 -18.21 -12.90
N SER A 97 32.46 -17.46 -13.17
CA SER A 97 32.19 -16.15 -12.56
C SER A 97 30.96 -16.16 -11.65
N VAL A 98 31.06 -15.43 -10.54
CA VAL A 98 29.93 -15.13 -9.65
C VAL A 98 29.59 -13.66 -9.78
N VAL A 99 28.33 -13.36 -10.07
CA VAL A 99 27.84 -11.98 -10.25
C VAL A 99 26.75 -11.70 -9.22
N GLN A 100 26.95 -10.69 -8.38
CA GLN A 100 25.90 -10.14 -7.54
C GLN A 100 25.43 -8.81 -8.13
N LYS A 101 24.20 -8.79 -8.64
CA LYS A 101 23.50 -7.57 -9.05
C LYS A 101 22.73 -7.03 -7.84
N THR A 102 22.97 -5.79 -7.43
CA THR A 102 22.24 -5.14 -6.34
C THR A 102 21.67 -3.80 -6.80
N ILE A 103 20.38 -3.58 -6.55
CA ILE A 103 19.69 -2.32 -6.86
C ILE A 103 19.49 -1.50 -5.59
N ALA A 104 19.81 -0.22 -5.65
CA ALA A 104 19.49 0.78 -4.63
C ALA A 104 18.72 1.94 -5.26
N PHE A 105 17.74 2.46 -4.53
CA PHE A 105 16.92 3.58 -4.97
C PHE A 105 16.58 4.52 -3.82
N ASN A 106 16.83 5.82 -4.00
CA ASN A 106 16.42 6.88 -3.06
C ASN A 106 15.90 8.14 -3.77
N GLY A 107 15.40 8.00 -5.00
CA GLY A 107 15.14 9.11 -5.93
C GLY A 107 16.25 9.23 -6.98
N SER A 108 17.39 8.60 -6.72
CA SER A 108 18.42 8.23 -7.69
C SER A 108 18.51 6.70 -7.74
N LEU A 109 18.76 6.12 -8.91
CA LEU A 109 18.94 4.69 -9.10
C LEU A 109 20.43 4.35 -9.19
N SER A 110 20.84 3.30 -8.49
CA SER A 110 22.14 2.66 -8.66
C SER A 110 21.96 1.16 -8.79
N VAL A 111 22.63 0.58 -9.79
CA VAL A 111 22.71 -0.86 -10.01
C VAL A 111 24.19 -1.23 -9.97
N THR A 112 24.56 -2.08 -9.03
CA THR A 112 25.95 -2.54 -8.85
C THR A 112 26.07 -3.99 -9.27
N TYR A 113 27.15 -4.32 -9.97
CA TYR A 113 27.50 -5.68 -10.36
C TYR A 113 28.82 -6.02 -9.69
N ALA A 114 28.77 -6.71 -8.55
CA ALA A 114 29.96 -7.25 -7.91
C ALA A 114 30.31 -8.58 -8.57
N ILE A 115 31.44 -8.62 -9.28
CA ILE A 115 31.88 -9.75 -10.10
C ILE A 115 33.13 -10.35 -9.46
N SER A 116 33.09 -11.66 -9.18
CA SER A 116 34.27 -12.47 -8.85
C SER A 116 34.57 -13.37 -10.04
N GLY A 117 35.81 -13.36 -10.53
CA GLY A 117 36.18 -13.94 -11.83
C GLY A 117 36.35 -12.90 -12.92
N ASP A 118 36.61 -13.37 -14.14
CA ASP A 118 36.81 -12.56 -15.35
C ASP A 118 35.55 -12.60 -16.22
N ALA A 119 34.97 -11.43 -16.51
CA ALA A 119 33.73 -11.36 -17.24
C ALA A 119 33.64 -10.14 -18.17
N GLU A 120 32.99 -10.31 -19.30
CA GLU A 120 32.52 -9.23 -20.16
C GLU A 120 31.11 -8.83 -19.69
N LEU A 121 30.99 -7.62 -19.13
CA LEU A 121 29.71 -7.06 -18.70
C LEU A 121 29.17 -6.13 -19.78
N TRP A 122 27.89 -6.30 -20.09
CA TRP A 122 27.14 -5.53 -21.07
C TRP A 122 25.82 -5.10 -20.45
N VAL A 123 25.53 -3.80 -20.41
CA VAL A 123 24.34 -3.22 -19.79
C VAL A 123 23.70 -2.24 -20.76
N ARG A 124 22.44 -2.51 -21.09
CA ARG A 124 21.63 -1.68 -22.00
C ARG A 124 20.37 -1.18 -21.31
N PRO A 125 20.21 0.14 -21.13
CA PRO A 125 18.99 0.71 -20.56
C PRO A 125 17.83 0.68 -21.55
N LEU A 126 16.67 0.22 -21.08
CA LEU A 126 15.42 0.21 -21.83
C LEU A 126 14.51 1.32 -21.30
N ILE A 127 14.43 2.41 -22.06
CA ILE A 127 13.69 3.62 -21.71
C ILE A 127 12.38 3.73 -22.49
N THR A 128 11.48 4.50 -21.91
CA THR A 128 10.22 4.94 -22.48
C THR A 128 9.88 6.30 -21.87
N ASP A 129 8.77 6.89 -22.24
CA ASP A 129 8.19 8.00 -21.48
C ASP A 129 6.68 7.98 -21.64
N ARG A 130 6.04 7.27 -20.72
CA ARG A 130 4.60 7.05 -20.77
C ARG A 130 3.97 7.12 -19.39
N PRO A 131 2.69 7.51 -19.31
CA PRO A 131 1.90 7.30 -18.12
C PRO A 131 1.91 5.82 -17.68
N VAL A 132 1.95 5.58 -16.38
CA VAL A 132 1.96 4.21 -15.81
C VAL A 132 0.72 3.39 -16.17
N HIS A 133 -0.40 4.04 -16.52
CA HIS A 133 -1.63 3.38 -16.93
C HIS A 133 -1.68 2.97 -18.43
N SER A 134 -0.70 3.39 -19.23
CA SER A 134 -0.66 3.14 -20.66
C SER A 134 0.50 2.22 -21.03
N VAL A 135 0.47 1.68 -22.24
CA VAL A 135 1.66 1.14 -22.93
C VAL A 135 2.02 2.08 -24.08
N MET A 136 3.24 1.98 -24.60
CA MET A 136 3.69 2.76 -25.75
C MET A 136 4.13 1.85 -26.89
N LYS A 137 3.90 2.27 -28.14
CA LYS A 137 4.44 1.62 -29.34
C LYS A 137 5.39 2.59 -30.02
N ASN A 138 6.50 2.06 -30.54
CA ASN A 138 7.55 2.83 -31.20
C ASN A 138 7.99 4.10 -30.43
N PRO A 139 8.47 4.00 -29.18
CA PRO A 139 9.00 5.15 -28.44
C PRO A 139 10.18 5.79 -29.19
N VAL A 140 10.20 7.12 -29.25
CA VAL A 140 11.28 7.91 -29.88
C VAL A 140 11.77 9.00 -28.92
N PRO A 141 12.43 8.63 -27.81
CA PRO A 141 12.92 9.59 -26.83
C PRO A 141 14.11 10.39 -27.41
N ASP A 142 14.06 11.71 -27.26
CA ASP A 142 15.13 12.63 -27.68
C ASP A 142 16.27 12.64 -26.65
N CYS A 143 17.21 11.72 -26.81
CA CYS A 143 18.33 11.53 -25.89
C CYS A 143 19.52 12.40 -26.29
N THR A 144 20.07 13.15 -25.34
CA THR A 144 21.29 13.95 -25.56
C THR A 144 22.51 13.17 -25.08
N ARG A 145 23.51 12.96 -25.95
CA ARG A 145 24.77 12.30 -25.54
C ARG A 145 25.61 13.22 -24.66
N GLU A 146 26.23 12.65 -23.65
CA GLU A 146 27.16 13.35 -22.75
C GLU A 146 28.39 12.47 -22.47
N PRO A 147 29.53 13.04 -22.04
CA PRO A 147 30.68 12.24 -21.64
C PRO A 147 30.31 11.17 -20.60
N GLY A 148 30.62 9.91 -20.92
CA GLY A 148 30.33 8.77 -20.05
C GLY A 148 28.87 8.30 -20.05
N GLY A 149 28.00 8.80 -20.94
CA GLY A 149 26.60 8.37 -20.98
C GLY A 149 25.67 9.21 -21.86
N PHE A 150 24.43 9.38 -21.40
CA PHE A 150 23.42 10.21 -22.07
C PHE A 150 22.41 10.79 -21.07
N ARG A 151 21.68 11.84 -21.49
CA ARG A 151 20.56 12.41 -20.76
C ARG A 151 19.22 12.14 -21.43
N TRP A 152 18.22 11.89 -20.61
CA TRP A 152 16.83 11.74 -20.99
C TRP A 152 15.91 12.16 -19.83
N ALA A 153 14.85 12.92 -20.11
CA ALA A 153 13.84 13.34 -19.13
C ALA A 153 14.43 13.99 -17.83
N GLY A 154 15.49 14.79 -17.98
CA GLY A 154 16.19 15.42 -16.85
C GLY A 154 16.98 14.44 -15.97
N LEU A 155 17.25 13.24 -16.47
CA LEU A 155 18.06 12.22 -15.80
C LEU A 155 19.34 11.97 -16.60
N PHE A 156 20.45 11.77 -15.90
CA PHE A 156 21.71 11.31 -16.47
C PHE A 156 21.84 9.80 -16.28
N PHE A 157 22.08 9.09 -17.38
CA PHE A 157 22.34 7.66 -17.42
C PHE A 157 23.83 7.47 -17.68
N GLY A 158 24.53 6.81 -16.75
CA GLY A 158 25.97 6.63 -16.82
C GLY A 158 26.47 5.49 -15.96
N GLY A 159 27.78 5.30 -15.90
CA GLY A 159 28.39 4.27 -15.09
C GLY A 159 29.91 4.22 -15.24
N ASP A 160 30.52 3.17 -14.68
CA ASP A 160 31.97 2.98 -14.75
C ASP A 160 32.44 2.43 -16.11
N LEU A 161 31.54 1.78 -16.86
CA LEU A 161 31.85 1.23 -18.18
C LEU A 161 31.72 2.29 -19.28
N PRO A 162 32.55 2.22 -20.34
CA PRO A 162 32.40 3.06 -21.53
C PRO A 162 31.01 2.95 -22.16
N TYR A 163 30.42 4.10 -22.48
CA TYR A 163 29.17 4.20 -23.22
C TYR A 163 29.42 4.25 -24.73
N GLY A 164 28.76 3.36 -25.48
CA GLY A 164 28.68 3.38 -26.92
C GLY A 164 27.23 3.60 -27.36
N ALA A 165 26.99 4.59 -28.19
CA ALA A 165 25.65 4.81 -28.73
C ALA A 165 25.33 3.81 -29.82
N ASP A 166 24.19 3.15 -29.66
CA ASP A 166 23.69 2.08 -30.52
C ASP A 166 22.16 2.04 -30.37
N PRO A 167 21.43 2.96 -31.03
CA PRO A 167 20.01 3.14 -30.82
C PRO A 167 19.21 1.97 -31.41
N VAL A 168 18.42 1.30 -30.57
CA VAL A 168 17.62 0.12 -30.95
C VAL A 168 16.24 0.18 -30.31
N THR A 169 15.21 -0.17 -31.07
CA THR A 169 13.85 -0.39 -30.53
C THR A 169 13.65 -1.85 -30.19
N TYR A 170 13.32 -2.13 -28.94
CA TYR A 170 12.89 -3.44 -28.46
C TYR A 170 11.39 -3.54 -28.66
N ARG A 171 10.96 -4.48 -29.50
CA ARG A 171 9.54 -4.66 -29.82
C ARG A 171 8.93 -5.77 -29.00
N ASN A 172 7.61 -5.67 -28.78
CA ASN A 172 6.80 -6.75 -28.24
C ASN A 172 7.16 -7.17 -26.81
N VAL A 173 7.62 -6.26 -25.97
CA VAL A 173 7.78 -6.51 -24.54
C VAL A 173 6.41 -6.89 -23.95
N TRP A 174 6.34 -8.02 -23.24
CA TRP A 174 5.09 -8.61 -22.78
C TRP A 174 4.95 -8.55 -21.25
N TYR A 175 3.78 -8.11 -20.79
CA TYR A 175 3.43 -8.01 -19.37
C TYR A 175 2.38 -9.05 -18.98
N GLN A 176 2.85 -10.18 -18.43
CA GLN A 176 2.00 -11.32 -18.03
C GLN A 176 0.77 -10.93 -17.20
N ARG A 177 0.97 -10.09 -16.16
CA ARG A 177 -0.10 -9.72 -15.23
C ARG A 177 -1.12 -8.77 -15.85
N GLU A 178 -0.74 -7.98 -16.85
CA GLU A 178 -1.71 -7.14 -17.57
C GLU A 178 -2.62 -8.01 -18.43
N TYR A 179 -2.07 -9.04 -19.09
CA TYR A 179 -2.86 -10.00 -19.86
C TYR A 179 -3.83 -10.77 -18.97
N GLU A 180 -3.37 -11.29 -17.82
CA GLU A 180 -4.21 -12.00 -16.85
C GLU A 180 -5.37 -11.13 -16.32
N ARG A 181 -5.20 -9.80 -16.32
CA ARG A 181 -6.21 -8.82 -15.89
C ARG A 181 -7.08 -8.31 -17.04
N GLY A 182 -6.86 -8.79 -18.27
CA GLY A 182 -7.62 -8.36 -19.46
C GLY A 182 -7.24 -6.97 -19.99
N TYR A 183 -6.06 -6.46 -19.67
CA TYR A 183 -5.54 -5.19 -20.20
C TYR A 183 -4.53 -5.41 -21.32
N GLU A 184 -4.27 -4.35 -22.09
CA GLU A 184 -3.22 -4.32 -23.12
C GLU A 184 -1.85 -4.67 -22.52
N PRO A 185 -1.24 -5.81 -22.91
CA PRO A 185 -0.03 -6.32 -22.26
C PRO A 185 1.26 -6.06 -23.05
N VAL A 186 1.19 -5.49 -24.26
CA VAL A 186 2.36 -5.43 -25.16
C VAL A 186 2.88 -4.00 -25.34
N GLU A 187 4.16 -3.78 -25.09
CA GLU A 187 4.86 -2.50 -25.23
C GLU A 187 6.08 -2.61 -26.14
N ASP A 188 6.47 -1.50 -26.78
CA ASP A 188 7.81 -1.34 -27.36
C ASP A 188 8.63 -0.39 -26.48
N LEU A 189 9.93 -0.65 -26.35
CA LEU A 189 10.88 0.17 -25.60
C LEU A 189 12.00 0.67 -26.51
N PHE A 190 12.65 1.76 -26.12
CA PHE A 190 13.81 2.30 -26.82
C PHE A 190 15.07 2.14 -25.98
N SER A 191 16.19 1.84 -26.63
CA SER A 191 17.51 1.86 -26.02
C SER A 191 18.40 2.85 -26.78
N PRO A 192 19.01 3.85 -26.14
CA PRO A 192 19.93 4.78 -26.80
C PRO A 192 21.32 4.20 -27.09
N GLY A 193 21.72 3.16 -26.37
CA GLY A 193 23.06 2.58 -26.50
C GLY A 193 23.39 1.58 -25.40
N VAL A 194 24.69 1.35 -25.18
CA VAL A 194 25.22 0.26 -24.36
C VAL A 194 26.37 0.76 -23.50
N PHE A 195 26.43 0.29 -22.26
CA PHE A 195 27.60 0.35 -21.40
C PHE A 195 28.27 -1.01 -21.36
N GLN A 196 29.53 -1.13 -21.82
CA GLN A 196 30.18 -2.44 -21.93
C GLN A 196 31.68 -2.39 -21.62
N GLY A 197 32.19 -3.48 -21.06
CA GLY A 197 33.63 -3.66 -20.84
C GLY A 197 33.96 -4.96 -20.13
N ARG A 198 35.23 -5.36 -20.24
CA ARG A 198 35.77 -6.53 -19.53
C ARG A 198 36.26 -6.12 -18.15
N VAL A 199 35.90 -6.90 -17.13
CA VAL A 199 36.23 -6.65 -15.73
C VAL A 199 36.66 -7.94 -15.04
N ARG A 200 37.53 -7.81 -14.04
CA ARG A 200 38.01 -8.93 -13.23
C ARG A 200 38.01 -8.54 -11.76
N ASP A 201 37.37 -9.36 -10.93
CA ASP A 201 37.34 -9.21 -9.47
C ASP A 201 36.99 -7.78 -9.01
N ALA A 202 35.96 -7.20 -9.61
CA ALA A 202 35.61 -5.79 -9.48
C ALA A 202 34.11 -5.59 -9.24
N THR A 203 33.75 -4.43 -8.69
CA THR A 203 32.36 -3.95 -8.65
C THR A 203 32.19 -2.85 -9.67
N VAL A 204 31.17 -2.98 -10.53
CA VAL A 204 30.82 -2.02 -11.57
C VAL A 204 29.51 -1.33 -11.22
N LEU A 205 29.46 -0.01 -11.35
CA LEU A 205 28.26 0.80 -11.17
C LEU A 205 27.62 1.19 -12.51
N PHE A 206 26.30 0.99 -12.61
CA PHE A 206 25.41 1.72 -13.49
C PHE A 206 24.49 2.62 -12.66
N ARG A 207 24.23 3.85 -13.12
CA ARG A 207 23.40 4.82 -12.40
C ARG A 207 22.45 5.56 -13.32
N CYS A 208 21.30 5.91 -12.77
CA CYS A 208 20.36 6.86 -13.35
C CYS A 208 20.02 7.88 -12.26
N THR A 209 20.52 9.10 -12.41
CA THR A 209 20.46 10.15 -11.39
C THR A 209 19.80 11.40 -11.96
N GLY A 210 19.08 12.16 -11.13
CA GLY A 210 18.71 13.53 -11.47
C GLY A 210 19.92 14.47 -11.40
N ASP A 211 19.68 15.77 -11.25
CA ASP A 211 20.74 16.78 -11.11
C ASP A 211 21.55 16.65 -9.80
N ALA A 212 21.10 15.81 -8.86
CA ALA A 212 21.88 15.42 -7.69
C ALA A 212 22.91 14.34 -8.05
N CYS A 213 24.20 14.65 -7.92
CA CYS A 213 25.33 13.84 -8.40
C CYS A 213 25.72 12.63 -7.53
N ASP A 214 25.21 12.50 -6.30
CA ASP A 214 25.66 11.45 -5.39
C ASP A 214 24.80 10.18 -5.49
N PRO A 215 25.41 8.98 -5.58
CA PRO A 215 24.68 7.73 -5.50
C PRO A 215 24.03 7.58 -4.11
N PRO A 216 22.84 6.96 -4.02
CA PRO A 216 22.24 6.61 -2.75
C PRO A 216 23.22 5.87 -1.84
N GLY A 217 23.36 6.33 -0.60
CA GLY A 217 23.70 5.39 0.47
C GLY A 217 22.58 4.33 0.62
N PRO A 218 22.87 3.13 1.13
CA PRO A 218 21.83 2.13 1.37
C PRO A 218 20.73 2.72 2.27
N PRO A 219 19.44 2.43 1.99
CA PRO A 219 18.35 2.94 2.81
C PRO A 219 18.54 2.49 4.26
N ARG A 220 18.81 3.45 5.16
CA ARG A 220 18.92 3.17 6.59
C ARG A 220 17.51 3.06 7.17
N PRO A 221 17.19 2.01 7.95
CA PRO A 221 15.92 1.95 8.66
C PRO A 221 15.81 3.17 9.58
N ARG A 222 14.70 3.93 9.47
CA ARG A 222 14.54 5.20 10.20
C ARG A 222 13.94 5.02 11.61
N SER A 223 13.47 3.83 11.98
CA SER A 223 12.70 3.60 13.20
C SER A 223 13.41 2.76 14.27
N PRO A 224 13.19 3.03 15.58
CA PRO A 224 13.64 2.16 16.68
C PRO A 224 12.91 0.80 16.62
N GLN A 225 13.69 -0.29 16.58
CA GLN A 225 13.21 -1.65 16.31
C GLN A 225 12.21 -2.14 17.37
N SER A 226 10.93 -2.24 16.98
CA SER A 226 9.88 -2.88 17.78
C SER A 226 8.87 -3.71 16.97
N LEU A 227 8.89 -3.62 15.63
CA LEU A 227 8.16 -4.51 14.72
C LEU A 227 9.09 -5.65 14.23
N PRO A 228 8.59 -6.69 13.52
CA PRO A 228 9.46 -7.45 12.63
C PRO A 228 10.04 -6.41 11.67
N GLY A 229 11.37 -6.26 11.64
CA GLY A 229 12.00 -5.06 11.05
C GLY A 229 11.70 -4.77 9.58
N TRP A 230 10.92 -5.61 8.88
CA TRP A 230 10.38 -5.32 7.56
C TRP A 230 9.13 -4.44 7.59
N LEU A 231 8.25 -4.53 8.60
CA LEU A 231 7.06 -3.67 8.69
C LEU A 231 7.44 -2.20 8.92
N ASP A 232 8.48 -1.95 9.74
CA ASP A 232 9.01 -0.59 9.93
C ASP A 232 9.53 -0.01 8.60
N ARG A 233 10.23 -0.82 7.79
CA ARG A 233 10.69 -0.38 6.46
C ARG A 233 9.52 -0.17 5.49
N ALA A 234 8.50 -1.01 5.57
CA ALA A 234 7.29 -0.88 4.75
C ALA A 234 6.58 0.44 5.03
N ALA A 235 6.48 0.83 6.31
CA ALA A 235 5.82 2.06 6.72
C ALA A 235 6.48 3.32 6.14
N ASP A 236 7.82 3.34 6.08
CA ASP A 236 8.59 4.49 5.56
C ASP A 236 8.30 4.78 4.07
N VAL A 237 7.98 3.76 3.28
CA VAL A 237 7.79 3.85 1.82
C VAL A 237 6.54 4.65 1.43
N PHE A 238 5.55 4.71 2.32
CA PHE A 238 4.31 5.45 2.09
C PHE A 238 4.42 6.92 2.52
N CYS A 239 5.38 7.27 3.37
CA CYS A 239 5.50 8.61 3.95
C CYS A 239 6.34 9.53 3.05
N ARG A 240 5.71 10.54 2.43
CA ARG A 240 6.35 11.51 1.54
C ARG A 240 6.22 12.92 2.12
N GLY A 241 7.09 13.25 3.07
CA GLY A 241 7.02 14.54 3.77
C GLY A 241 5.70 14.68 4.54
N GLU A 242 4.83 15.56 4.06
CA GLU A 242 3.49 15.80 4.63
C GLU A 242 2.38 14.94 3.99
N GLU A 243 2.71 13.99 3.12
CA GLU A 243 1.77 13.11 2.45
C GLU A 243 1.93 11.64 2.86
N ILE A 244 0.81 10.91 2.86
CA ILE A 244 0.80 9.45 2.85
C ILE A 244 0.26 9.00 1.50
N VAL A 245 1.07 8.19 0.79
CA VAL A 245 0.66 7.50 -0.43
C VAL A 245 -0.24 6.34 -0.07
N ALA A 246 -1.40 6.20 -0.72
CA ALA A 246 -2.33 5.12 -0.43
C ALA A 246 -1.74 3.75 -0.78
N GLY A 247 -1.14 3.62 -1.97
CA GLY A 247 -0.80 2.31 -2.50
C GLY A 247 0.09 2.29 -3.73
N TYR A 248 0.96 1.28 -3.83
CA TYR A 248 1.71 1.03 -5.05
C TYR A 248 1.25 -0.26 -5.76
N PRO A 249 1.18 -0.25 -7.11
CA PRO A 249 1.54 0.86 -7.99
C PRO A 249 0.39 1.81 -8.39
N TRP A 250 -0.87 1.50 -8.06
CA TRP A 250 -2.02 2.20 -8.65
C TRP A 250 -2.40 3.52 -7.97
N PHE A 251 -2.15 3.65 -6.67
CA PHE A 251 -2.59 4.79 -5.87
C PHE A 251 -1.40 5.58 -5.34
N CYS A 252 -0.52 6.00 -6.26
CA CYS A 252 0.71 6.75 -5.97
C CYS A 252 0.47 8.21 -5.52
N GLU A 253 -0.78 8.55 -5.22
CA GLU A 253 -1.29 9.86 -4.81
C GLU A 253 -1.80 9.79 -3.36
N SER A 254 -2.04 10.95 -2.73
CA SER A 254 -2.61 11.03 -1.39
C SER A 254 -4.15 10.91 -1.43
N TRP A 255 -4.67 9.99 -0.62
CA TRP A 255 -6.10 9.81 -0.38
C TRP A 255 -6.39 10.17 1.07
N GLY A 256 -7.36 11.06 1.31
CA GLY A 256 -7.60 11.60 2.65
C GLY A 256 -8.09 10.54 3.63
N ARG A 257 -8.99 9.64 3.17
CA ARG A 257 -9.44 8.47 3.94
C ARG A 257 -8.26 7.58 4.34
N ASP A 258 -7.50 7.08 3.37
CA ASP A 258 -6.35 6.21 3.61
C ASP A 258 -5.31 6.88 4.49
N SER A 259 -5.04 8.17 4.29
CA SER A 259 -4.09 8.94 5.11
C SER A 259 -4.57 9.05 6.56
N ALA A 260 -5.84 9.38 6.78
CA ALA A 260 -6.43 9.50 8.11
C ALA A 260 -6.48 8.17 8.86
N ILE A 261 -6.72 7.06 8.16
CA ILE A 261 -6.63 5.71 8.75
C ILE A 261 -5.16 5.36 9.05
N SER A 262 -4.28 5.55 8.06
CA SER A 262 -2.90 5.06 8.11
C SER A 262 -2.00 5.83 9.07
N VAL A 263 -2.22 7.14 9.25
CA VAL A 263 -1.37 8.00 10.10
C VAL A 263 -1.21 7.45 11.52
N THR A 264 -2.26 6.80 12.05
CA THR A 264 -2.21 6.17 13.37
C THR A 264 -1.16 5.07 13.42
N GLY A 265 -1.26 4.09 12.52
CA GLY A 265 -0.36 2.95 12.47
C GLY A 265 1.03 3.26 11.95
N LEU A 266 1.17 4.20 10.99
CA LEU A 266 2.46 4.51 10.34
C LEU A 266 3.30 5.52 11.11
N LEU A 267 2.68 6.49 11.80
CA LEU A 267 3.38 7.64 12.38
C LEU A 267 3.12 7.82 13.88
N ILE A 268 1.85 7.78 14.33
CA ILE A 268 1.49 8.04 15.74
C ILE A 268 2.01 6.93 16.67
N GLU A 269 1.63 5.68 16.43
CA GLU A 269 2.00 4.52 17.24
C GLU A 269 3.53 4.24 17.30
N PRO A 270 4.32 4.45 16.22
CA PRO A 270 5.78 4.42 16.32
C PRO A 270 6.41 5.64 17.01
N GLY A 271 5.65 6.70 17.31
CA GLY A 271 6.14 7.91 17.99
C GLY A 271 6.73 8.99 17.07
N ARG A 272 6.44 8.96 15.76
CA ARG A 272 6.90 9.94 14.76
C ARG A 272 6.05 11.20 14.78
N ARG A 273 6.10 11.92 15.90
CA ARG A 273 5.21 13.05 16.23
C ARG A 273 5.19 14.16 15.18
N ASP A 274 6.35 14.63 14.73
CA ASP A 274 6.43 15.79 13.83
C ASP A 274 5.94 15.47 12.42
N GLU A 275 6.19 14.25 11.94
CA GLU A 275 5.66 13.78 10.66
C GLU A 275 4.13 13.60 10.73
N ALA A 276 3.61 13.05 11.84
CA ALA A 276 2.17 12.96 12.06
C ALA A 276 1.50 14.35 12.05
N ARG A 277 2.12 15.35 12.70
CA ARG A 277 1.64 16.75 12.65
C ARG A 277 1.61 17.29 11.23
N ALA A 278 2.67 17.06 10.45
CA ALA A 278 2.75 17.54 9.07
C ALA A 278 1.60 16.98 8.22
N VAL A 279 1.37 15.66 8.30
CA VAL A 279 0.28 14.99 7.57
C VAL A 279 -1.10 15.49 8.02
N LEU A 280 -1.35 15.56 9.32
CA LEU A 280 -2.65 16.01 9.84
C LEU A 280 -2.91 17.50 9.53
N ARG A 281 -1.88 18.36 9.63
CA ARG A 281 -2.00 19.77 9.24
C ARG A 281 -2.32 19.90 7.76
N ARG A 282 -1.65 19.13 6.91
CA ARG A 282 -1.94 19.12 5.47
C ARG A 282 -3.38 18.68 5.19
N LEU A 283 -3.84 17.58 5.77
CA LEU A 283 -5.23 17.12 5.61
C LEU A 283 -6.23 18.19 6.05
N SER A 284 -5.96 18.90 7.15
CA SER A 284 -6.82 20.00 7.61
C SER A 284 -6.87 21.16 6.62
N SER A 285 -5.74 21.51 6.00
CA SER A 285 -5.66 22.60 5.03
C SER A 285 -6.41 22.32 3.73
N LEU A 286 -6.72 21.05 3.45
CA LEU A 286 -7.43 20.61 2.26
C LEU A 286 -8.94 20.45 2.48
N MET A 287 -9.46 20.70 3.68
CA MET A 287 -10.89 20.51 3.96
C MET A 287 -11.76 21.57 3.27
N ARG A 288 -12.97 21.16 2.88
CA ARG A 288 -14.03 22.05 2.41
C ARG A 288 -15.35 21.66 3.05
N ASP A 289 -16.08 22.62 3.59
CA ASP A 289 -17.41 22.40 4.21
C ASP A 289 -17.42 21.28 5.27
N GLY A 290 -16.38 21.23 6.12
CA GLY A 290 -16.19 20.16 7.12
C GLY A 290 -15.83 18.78 6.56
N VAL A 291 -15.57 18.65 5.25
CA VAL A 291 -15.26 17.39 4.57
C VAL A 291 -13.78 17.33 4.18
N VAL A 292 -13.07 16.29 4.64
CA VAL A 292 -11.75 15.90 4.16
C VAL A 292 -11.88 15.26 2.78
N PRO A 293 -11.07 15.65 1.77
CA PRO A 293 -11.16 15.07 0.44
C PRO A 293 -10.85 13.58 0.44
N ASN A 294 -11.61 12.79 -0.33
CA ASN A 294 -11.30 11.38 -0.60
C ASN A 294 -10.00 11.24 -1.40
N ARG A 295 -9.92 11.92 -2.55
CA ARG A 295 -8.74 11.98 -3.42
C ARG A 295 -8.35 13.44 -3.64
N VAL A 296 -7.11 13.76 -3.29
CA VAL A 296 -6.57 15.13 -3.41
C VAL A 296 -6.35 15.49 -4.89
N PRO A 297 -6.62 16.73 -5.34
CA PRO A 297 -7.08 17.88 -4.54
C PRO A 297 -8.60 18.06 -4.43
N ASP A 298 -9.40 17.53 -5.36
CA ASP A 298 -10.77 18.02 -5.58
C ASP A 298 -11.90 16.98 -5.49
N ASN A 299 -11.66 15.78 -4.95
CA ASN A 299 -12.73 14.79 -4.76
C ASN A 299 -13.16 14.73 -3.28
N TYR A 300 -14.41 15.14 -2.99
CA TYR A 300 -14.99 15.19 -1.64
C TYR A 300 -16.16 14.21 -1.45
N HIS A 301 -16.12 13.04 -2.11
CA HIS A 301 -17.21 12.05 -2.05
C HIS A 301 -17.16 11.11 -0.84
N ALA A 302 -16.14 11.20 0.02
CA ALA A 302 -15.99 10.32 1.18
C ALA A 302 -16.79 10.82 2.39
N SER A 303 -17.73 10.02 2.88
CA SER A 303 -18.49 10.33 4.10
C SER A 303 -17.75 9.97 5.39
N ASP A 304 -16.71 9.16 5.33
CA ASP A 304 -15.95 8.67 6.48
C ASP A 304 -14.63 9.43 6.74
N ALA A 305 -14.06 10.10 5.73
CA ALA A 305 -12.72 10.69 5.83
C ALA A 305 -12.58 11.71 6.98
N SER A 306 -13.55 12.62 7.16
CA SER A 306 -13.52 13.60 8.28
C SER A 306 -13.61 12.94 9.65
N LEU A 307 -14.38 11.86 9.77
CA LEU A 307 -14.52 11.15 11.04
C LEU A 307 -13.26 10.34 11.37
N TRP A 308 -12.61 9.74 10.34
CA TRP A 308 -11.29 9.16 10.49
C TRP A 308 -10.22 10.18 10.87
N PHE A 309 -10.31 11.40 10.35
CA PHE A 309 -9.41 12.49 10.73
C PHE A 309 -9.55 12.86 12.22
N ILE A 310 -10.79 12.99 12.73
CA ILE A 310 -11.02 13.19 14.16
C ILE A 310 -10.49 12.00 14.97
N TYR A 311 -10.74 10.76 14.54
CA TYR A 311 -10.17 9.57 15.19
C TYR A 311 -8.64 9.61 15.26
N ALA A 312 -7.96 10.02 14.19
CA ALA A 312 -6.51 10.19 14.17
C ALA A 312 -6.04 11.28 15.14
N LEU A 313 -6.75 12.41 15.23
CA LEU A 313 -6.47 13.46 16.23
C LEU A 313 -6.66 12.97 17.66
N THR A 314 -7.69 12.16 17.93
CA THR A 314 -7.89 11.51 19.23
C THR A 314 -6.69 10.64 19.59
N ARG A 315 -6.23 9.81 18.65
CA ARG A 315 -5.05 8.94 18.83
C ARG A 315 -3.77 9.75 19.04
N TYR A 316 -3.61 10.83 18.28
CA TYR A 316 -2.50 11.76 18.40
C TYR A 316 -2.44 12.36 19.81
N ARG A 317 -3.55 12.96 20.28
CA ARG A 317 -3.65 13.58 21.61
C ARG A 317 -3.39 12.57 22.73
N ARG A 318 -3.90 11.34 22.62
CA ARG A 318 -3.67 10.29 23.61
C ARG A 318 -2.21 9.82 23.65
N SER A 319 -1.52 9.81 22.50
CA SER A 319 -0.14 9.33 22.41
C SER A 319 0.89 10.38 22.80
N PHE A 320 0.64 11.66 22.48
CA PHE A 320 1.61 12.74 22.67
C PHE A 320 1.19 13.79 23.71
N GLY A 321 -0.01 13.68 24.25
CA GLY A 321 -0.61 14.62 25.19
C GLY A 321 -1.34 15.78 24.50
N ASP A 322 -1.76 16.75 25.30
CA ASP A 322 -2.40 17.99 24.85
C ASP A 322 -1.35 19.07 24.59
N ASP A 323 -0.84 19.11 23.36
CA ASP A 323 0.22 20.04 22.96
C ASP A 323 -0.31 21.17 22.06
N PRO A 324 0.47 22.24 21.79
CA PRO A 324 0.01 23.39 21.00
C PRO A 324 -0.66 23.05 19.66
N PHE A 325 -0.28 21.93 19.03
CA PHE A 325 -0.91 21.44 17.81
C PHE A 325 -2.39 21.08 18.00
N MET A 326 -2.79 20.51 19.13
CA MET A 326 -4.20 20.24 19.41
C MET A 326 -5.01 21.53 19.57
N GLY A 327 -4.38 22.59 20.08
CA GLY A 327 -4.94 23.94 20.07
C GLY A 327 -5.18 24.47 18.65
N GLU A 328 -4.26 24.21 17.72
CA GLU A 328 -4.44 24.52 16.28
C GLU A 328 -5.57 23.71 15.64
N MET A 329 -5.74 22.44 16.06
CA MET A 329 -6.73 21.52 15.46
C MET A 329 -8.13 21.65 16.08
N LYS A 330 -8.28 22.24 17.27
CA LYS A 330 -9.58 22.42 17.92
C LYS A 330 -10.59 23.17 17.05
N PRO A 331 -10.26 24.33 16.43
CA PRO A 331 -11.16 25.00 15.48
C PRO A 331 -11.52 24.13 14.27
N VAL A 332 -10.62 23.26 13.82
CA VAL A 332 -10.88 22.33 12.71
C VAL A 332 -11.93 21.30 13.10
N ILE A 333 -11.84 20.74 14.32
CA ILE A 333 -12.85 19.81 14.86
C ILE A 333 -14.20 20.53 14.98
N GLU A 334 -14.22 21.77 15.48
CA GLU A 334 -15.43 22.60 15.56
C GLU A 334 -16.08 22.78 14.19
N THR A 335 -15.31 23.12 13.15
CA THR A 335 -15.80 23.23 11.77
C THR A 335 -16.37 21.92 11.26
N ILE A 336 -15.67 20.79 11.44
CA ILE A 336 -16.17 19.48 11.02
C ILE A 336 -17.52 19.20 11.69
N LEU A 337 -17.62 19.33 13.01
CA LEU A 337 -18.85 19.00 13.73
C LEU A 337 -20.03 19.93 13.41
N ALA A 338 -19.75 21.16 13.00
CA ALA A 338 -20.77 22.12 12.56
C ALA A 338 -21.26 21.87 11.12
N GLU A 339 -20.35 21.56 10.20
CA GLU A 339 -20.64 21.58 8.75
C GLU A 339 -20.85 20.19 8.15
N TYR A 340 -20.02 19.20 8.52
CA TYR A 340 -20.11 17.81 8.03
C TYR A 340 -21.53 17.23 8.09
N PRO A 341 -22.33 17.43 9.16
CA PRO A 341 -23.67 16.85 9.25
C PRO A 341 -24.71 17.50 8.34
N SER A 342 -24.32 18.50 7.54
CA SER A 342 -25.15 19.14 6.52
C SER A 342 -24.50 19.12 5.13
N SER A 343 -23.41 18.37 4.98
CA SER A 343 -22.63 18.28 3.74
C SER A 343 -23.33 17.45 2.66
N PRO A 344 -22.87 17.49 1.39
CA PRO A 344 -23.42 16.66 0.32
C PRO A 344 -23.26 15.15 0.54
N VAL A 345 -22.34 14.72 1.40
CA VAL A 345 -22.03 13.29 1.64
C VAL A 345 -22.62 12.76 2.95
N ALA A 346 -22.99 13.63 3.88
CA ALA A 346 -23.47 13.26 5.20
C ALA A 346 -24.55 14.21 5.70
N ARG A 347 -25.59 13.65 6.33
CA ARG A 347 -26.71 14.38 6.91
C ARG A 347 -27.00 13.87 8.33
N LEU A 348 -27.08 14.78 9.29
CA LEU A 348 -27.62 14.49 10.62
C LEU A 348 -29.11 14.16 10.49
N ASP A 349 -29.46 12.94 10.88
CA ASP A 349 -30.83 12.46 10.94
C ASP A 349 -31.11 12.01 12.39
N HIS A 350 -31.75 12.92 13.13
CA HIS A 350 -31.86 12.88 14.58
C HIS A 350 -30.48 12.88 15.27
N ASP A 351 -30.09 11.78 15.91
CA ASP A 351 -28.83 11.66 16.64
C ASP A 351 -27.73 10.91 15.84
N LEU A 352 -28.05 10.46 14.63
CA LEU A 352 -27.19 9.60 13.79
C LEU A 352 -26.92 10.25 12.43
N ILE A 353 -25.86 9.82 11.77
CA ILE A 353 -25.47 10.30 10.44
C ILE A 353 -25.98 9.33 9.37
N ALA A 354 -26.75 9.88 8.44
CA ALA A 354 -27.10 9.25 7.18
C ALA A 354 -26.15 9.72 6.06
N VAL A 355 -25.79 8.84 5.12
CA VAL A 355 -24.82 9.13 4.06
C VAL A 355 -25.35 8.83 2.66
N ALA A 356 -24.73 9.45 1.66
CA ALA A 356 -25.02 9.21 0.24
C ALA A 356 -24.51 7.82 -0.22
N PRO A 357 -25.14 7.21 -1.25
CA PRO A 357 -24.66 5.95 -1.81
C PRO A 357 -23.25 6.05 -2.36
N GLY A 358 -22.42 5.03 -2.12
CA GLY A 358 -21.05 4.94 -2.63
C GLY A 358 -20.05 5.88 -1.93
N SER A 359 -20.43 6.46 -0.79
CA SER A 359 -19.59 7.44 -0.07
C SER A 359 -18.71 6.84 1.03
N THR A 360 -18.99 5.62 1.50
CA THR A 360 -18.18 4.93 2.52
C THR A 360 -16.89 4.35 1.92
N TRP A 361 -16.00 3.76 2.72
CA TRP A 361 -14.83 3.04 2.18
C TRP A 361 -15.18 1.85 1.26
N MET A 362 -16.40 1.32 1.34
CA MET A 362 -16.92 0.35 0.38
C MET A 362 -17.56 1.07 -0.81
N ASP A 363 -16.78 1.76 -1.64
CA ASP A 363 -17.24 2.79 -2.59
C ASP A 363 -17.52 2.31 -4.03
N THR A 364 -17.75 1.01 -4.25
CA THR A 364 -18.19 0.54 -5.57
C THR A 364 -19.69 0.68 -5.76
N ALA A 365 -20.13 0.73 -7.02
CA ALA A 365 -21.56 0.74 -7.38
C ALA A 365 -22.34 -0.50 -6.87
N PHE A 366 -21.62 -1.55 -6.44
CA PHE A 366 -22.20 -2.80 -5.93
C PHE A 366 -22.28 -2.85 -4.40
N THR A 367 -21.83 -1.81 -3.71
CA THR A 367 -21.94 -1.64 -2.25
C THR A 367 -22.33 -0.21 -1.90
N PRO A 368 -23.51 0.29 -2.33
CA PRO A 368 -23.88 1.70 -2.17
C PRO A 368 -23.97 2.13 -0.70
N ARG A 369 -24.45 1.29 0.22
CA ARG A 369 -24.51 1.56 1.67
C ARG A 369 -25.09 2.94 2.06
N ALA A 370 -26.09 3.40 1.31
CA ALA A 370 -26.86 4.60 1.64
C ALA A 370 -27.75 4.35 2.87
N GLY A 371 -28.00 5.38 3.67
CA GLY A 371 -28.67 5.25 4.97
C GLY A 371 -27.69 5.55 6.09
N LYS A 372 -27.75 4.83 7.21
CA LYS A 372 -26.88 5.02 8.38
C LYS A 372 -25.93 3.82 8.52
N PRO A 373 -24.72 3.85 7.93
CA PRO A 373 -23.72 2.79 8.10
C PRO A 373 -23.20 2.70 9.54
N VAL A 374 -22.91 1.49 9.98
CA VAL A 374 -22.49 1.21 11.36
C VAL A 374 -21.17 1.88 11.73
N GLU A 375 -20.17 1.89 10.87
CA GLU A 375 -18.86 2.46 11.17
C GLU A 375 -18.86 4.00 11.12
N ILE A 376 -19.65 4.61 10.23
CA ILE A 376 -19.86 6.06 10.21
C ILE A 376 -20.42 6.51 11.54
N ASN A 377 -21.47 5.83 12.01
CA ASN A 377 -22.13 6.18 13.26
C ASN A 377 -21.28 5.84 14.49
N ALA A 378 -20.44 4.80 14.40
CA ALA A 378 -19.48 4.52 15.45
C ALA A 378 -18.43 5.63 15.59
N LEU A 379 -17.88 6.09 14.45
CA LEU A 379 -16.93 7.20 14.44
C LEU A 379 -17.59 8.53 14.82
N TRP A 380 -18.86 8.73 14.46
CA TRP A 380 -19.64 9.89 14.86
C TRP A 380 -19.80 9.98 16.38
N VAL A 381 -20.26 8.91 17.03
CA VAL A 381 -20.37 8.86 18.49
C VAL A 381 -19.00 9.10 19.15
N HIS A 382 -17.94 8.51 18.60
CA HIS A 382 -16.58 8.72 19.08
C HIS A 382 -16.13 10.18 18.96
N ALA A 383 -16.38 10.82 17.81
CA ALA A 383 -16.05 12.21 17.55
C ALA A 383 -16.78 13.17 18.49
N LEU A 384 -18.08 12.94 18.72
CA LEU A 384 -18.89 13.71 19.67
C LEU A 384 -18.36 13.60 21.10
N ALA A 385 -18.06 12.37 21.56
CA ALA A 385 -17.55 12.14 22.91
C ALA A 385 -16.17 12.80 23.12
N GLU A 386 -15.31 12.73 22.10
CA GLU A 386 -14.00 13.39 22.14
C GLU A 386 -14.13 14.92 22.16
N ALA A 387 -15.05 15.48 21.38
CA ALA A 387 -15.31 16.91 21.34
C ALA A 387 -15.87 17.44 22.68
N GLU A 388 -16.86 16.75 23.25
CA GLU A 388 -17.41 17.09 24.57
C GLU A 388 -16.32 17.07 25.65
N ALA A 389 -15.42 16.09 25.63
CA ALA A 389 -14.30 16.00 26.58
C ALA A 389 -13.32 17.18 26.47
N GLN A 390 -13.28 17.87 25.33
CA GLN A 390 -12.45 19.06 25.07
C GLN A 390 -13.24 20.37 25.17
N GLY A 391 -14.51 20.32 25.58
CA GLY A 391 -15.40 21.47 25.65
C GLY A 391 -15.71 22.08 24.28
N ILE A 392 -15.63 21.29 23.22
CA ILE A 392 -16.02 21.68 21.86
C ILE A 392 -17.55 21.54 21.75
N PRO A 393 -18.29 22.56 21.28
CA PRO A 393 -19.72 22.45 21.04
C PRO A 393 -20.04 21.32 20.07
N VAL A 394 -21.06 20.52 20.41
CA VAL A 394 -21.53 19.41 19.58
C VAL A 394 -22.98 19.64 19.12
N PRO A 395 -23.35 19.20 17.90
CA PRO A 395 -24.71 19.39 17.38
C PRO A 395 -25.75 18.51 18.09
N VAL A 396 -25.31 17.36 18.63
CA VAL A 396 -26.11 16.47 19.49
C VAL A 396 -25.18 15.90 20.56
N SER A 397 -25.73 15.57 21.74
CA SER A 397 -24.89 15.00 22.81
C SER A 397 -24.38 13.60 22.43
N SER A 398 -23.14 13.28 22.80
CA SER A 398 -22.56 11.94 22.57
C SER A 398 -23.39 10.84 23.25
N ALA A 399 -23.96 11.15 24.42
CA ALA A 399 -24.84 10.24 25.16
C ALA A 399 -26.16 9.93 24.41
N SER A 400 -26.72 10.89 23.66
CA SER A 400 -27.92 10.62 22.84
C SER A 400 -27.58 9.80 21.61
N ALA A 401 -26.50 10.16 20.91
CA ALA A 401 -25.99 9.39 19.79
C ALA A 401 -25.67 7.94 20.19
N GLN A 402 -25.04 7.71 21.34
CA GLN A 402 -24.78 6.38 21.89
C GLN A 402 -26.06 5.59 22.21
N ARG A 403 -27.14 6.26 22.64
CA ARG A 403 -28.45 5.58 22.83
C ARG A 403 -29.06 5.22 21.48
N ALA A 404 -29.03 6.12 20.51
CA ALA A 404 -29.53 5.87 19.16
C ALA A 404 -28.76 4.76 18.45
N PHE A 405 -27.44 4.64 18.69
CA PHE A 405 -26.58 3.59 18.16
C PHE A 405 -27.03 2.17 18.56
N ARG A 406 -27.78 2.01 19.66
CA ARG A 406 -28.31 0.70 20.08
C ARG A 406 -29.24 0.06 19.05
N GLN A 407 -29.81 0.85 18.14
CA GLN A 407 -30.64 0.36 17.02
C GLN A 407 -29.87 -0.54 16.05
N PHE A 408 -28.54 -0.47 16.01
CA PHE A 408 -27.73 -1.32 15.16
C PHE A 408 -27.68 -2.78 15.61
N TRP A 409 -28.16 -3.13 16.81
CA TRP A 409 -28.12 -4.52 17.26
C TRP A 409 -29.10 -5.41 16.49
N ASN A 410 -28.58 -6.44 15.83
CA ASN A 410 -29.34 -7.47 15.15
C ASN A 410 -29.45 -8.72 16.03
N GLU A 411 -30.62 -8.90 16.66
CA GLU A 411 -30.89 -10.01 17.56
C GLU A 411 -30.89 -11.38 16.85
N GLU A 412 -31.30 -11.43 15.59
CA GLU A 412 -31.39 -12.66 14.80
C GLU A 412 -29.99 -13.18 14.44
N LYS A 413 -29.14 -12.30 13.90
CA LYS A 413 -27.78 -12.66 13.47
C LYS A 413 -26.72 -12.52 14.57
N LYS A 414 -27.12 -12.03 15.74
CA LYS A 414 -26.28 -11.92 16.95
C LYS A 414 -25.03 -11.06 16.70
N CYS A 415 -25.21 -9.99 15.93
CA CYS A 415 -24.17 -9.07 15.46
C CYS A 415 -24.77 -7.67 15.22
N LEU A 416 -24.01 -6.71 14.69
CA LEU A 416 -24.59 -5.43 14.26
C LEU A 416 -25.11 -5.50 12.82
N TYR A 417 -26.22 -4.81 12.54
CA TYR A 417 -26.63 -4.43 11.19
C TYR A 417 -25.51 -3.63 10.52
N ASP A 418 -25.31 -3.82 9.22
CA ASP A 418 -24.29 -3.05 8.50
C ASP A 418 -24.76 -1.62 8.21
N VAL A 419 -26.06 -1.47 7.90
CA VAL A 419 -26.75 -0.21 7.66
C VAL A 419 -28.12 -0.27 8.33
N ILE A 420 -28.60 0.86 8.86
CA ILE A 420 -30.00 1.07 9.23
C ILE A 420 -30.60 2.22 8.42
N ASP A 421 -31.92 2.22 8.28
CA ASP A 421 -32.69 3.20 7.47
C ASP A 421 -32.19 3.36 6.02
N PRO A 422 -32.34 2.33 5.17
CA PRO A 422 -33.03 1.06 5.41
C PRO A 422 -32.16 0.01 6.12
N ILE A 423 -32.80 -0.98 6.75
CA ILE A 423 -32.09 -2.09 7.42
C ILE A 423 -31.38 -2.97 6.38
N ASP A 424 -30.06 -3.07 6.49
CA ASP A 424 -29.23 -4.07 5.82
C ASP A 424 -28.71 -5.10 6.85
N PRO A 425 -29.28 -6.33 6.86
CA PRO A 425 -28.86 -7.41 7.76
C PRO A 425 -27.61 -8.14 7.28
N SER A 426 -26.94 -7.71 6.20
CA SER A 426 -25.72 -8.36 5.72
C SER A 426 -24.65 -8.40 6.83
N VAL A 427 -24.05 -9.57 7.04
CA VAL A 427 -22.95 -9.69 8.00
C VAL A 427 -21.68 -9.20 7.33
N ARG A 428 -21.26 -8.00 7.72
CA ARG A 428 -20.08 -7.30 7.19
C ARG A 428 -19.11 -6.92 8.29
N PRO A 429 -17.83 -6.68 7.97
CA PRO A 429 -16.80 -6.52 8.99
C PRO A 429 -16.82 -5.13 9.64
N ASN A 430 -17.54 -4.15 9.10
CA ASN A 430 -17.57 -2.77 9.59
C ASN A 430 -17.90 -2.64 11.09
N GLN A 431 -18.72 -3.55 11.61
CA GLN A 431 -19.08 -3.63 13.02
C GLN A 431 -17.87 -3.76 13.97
N VAL A 432 -16.73 -4.29 13.52
CA VAL A 432 -15.53 -4.41 14.38
C VAL A 432 -15.00 -3.04 14.81
N ILE A 433 -15.24 -2.00 14.02
CA ILE A 433 -14.86 -0.62 14.36
C ILE A 433 -15.68 -0.15 15.58
N ALA A 434 -16.99 -0.38 15.58
CA ALA A 434 -17.87 -0.04 16.70
C ALA A 434 -17.49 -0.79 18.00
N ILE A 435 -17.13 -2.06 17.87
CA ILE A 435 -16.71 -2.90 19.00
C ILE A 435 -15.35 -2.44 19.55
N ALA A 436 -14.39 -2.11 18.67
CA ALA A 436 -13.08 -1.57 19.06
C ALA A 436 -13.20 -0.23 19.80
N LEU A 437 -14.13 0.63 19.36
CA LEU A 437 -14.44 1.90 20.02
C LEU A 437 -15.23 1.73 21.34
N GLY A 438 -15.75 0.53 21.62
CA GLY A 438 -16.43 0.20 22.86
C GLY A 438 -17.87 0.67 22.94
N LEU A 439 -18.58 0.71 21.80
CA LEU A 439 -19.95 1.24 21.73
C LEU A 439 -21.04 0.19 22.01
N VAL A 440 -20.67 -1.05 22.28
CA VAL A 440 -21.59 -2.15 22.58
C VAL A 440 -21.27 -2.74 23.96
N SER A 441 -22.23 -3.46 24.56
CA SER A 441 -21.96 -4.17 25.82
C SER A 441 -20.96 -5.31 25.61
N THR A 442 -20.33 -5.79 26.69
CA THR A 442 -19.38 -6.91 26.63
C THR A 442 -20.02 -8.17 26.06
N GLU A 443 -21.29 -8.45 26.41
CA GLU A 443 -22.04 -9.61 25.90
C GLU A 443 -22.33 -9.49 24.40
N GLN A 444 -22.74 -8.29 23.95
CA GLN A 444 -22.94 -8.00 22.54
C GLN A 444 -21.62 -8.10 21.76
N ALA A 445 -20.53 -7.60 22.32
CA ALA A 445 -19.20 -7.70 21.72
C ALA A 445 -18.75 -9.15 21.57
N GLU A 446 -18.85 -9.97 22.62
CA GLU A 446 -18.50 -11.40 22.58
C GLU A 446 -19.30 -12.12 21.50
N SER A 447 -20.62 -11.90 21.47
CA SER A 447 -21.52 -12.46 20.46
C SER A 447 -21.16 -12.04 19.03
N ALA A 448 -21.00 -10.74 18.80
CA ALA A 448 -20.69 -10.20 17.48
C ALA A 448 -19.31 -10.65 16.99
N LEU A 449 -18.30 -10.66 17.86
CA LEU A 449 -16.95 -11.15 17.55
C LEU A 449 -16.96 -12.65 17.24
N GLY A 450 -17.81 -13.44 17.91
CA GLY A 450 -18.05 -14.84 17.58
C GLY A 450 -18.61 -15.02 16.17
N THR A 451 -19.59 -14.20 15.77
CA THR A 451 -20.13 -14.19 14.40
C THR A 451 -19.10 -13.74 13.37
N VAL A 452 -18.37 -12.63 13.62
CA VAL A 452 -17.30 -12.16 12.72
C VAL A 452 -16.21 -13.21 12.56
N SER A 453 -15.80 -13.88 13.64
CA SER A 453 -14.76 -14.92 13.61
C SER A 453 -15.18 -16.13 12.78
N ARG A 454 -16.46 -16.52 12.85
CA ARG A 454 -17.00 -17.67 12.11
C ARG A 454 -17.22 -17.36 10.63
N GLU A 455 -17.77 -16.19 10.34
CA GLU A 455 -18.28 -15.83 9.01
C GLU A 455 -17.23 -15.13 8.14
N LEU A 456 -16.39 -14.28 8.74
CA LEU A 456 -15.57 -13.31 8.02
C LEU A 456 -14.07 -13.55 8.16
N LEU A 457 -13.59 -14.10 9.27
CA LEU A 457 -12.16 -14.25 9.50
C LEU A 457 -11.49 -15.20 8.49
N THR A 458 -10.32 -14.76 8.01
CA THR A 458 -9.41 -15.51 7.13
C THR A 458 -7.97 -15.35 7.63
N PRO A 459 -6.99 -16.08 7.06
CA PRO A 459 -5.59 -15.87 7.40
C PRO A 459 -5.08 -14.44 7.16
N TYR A 460 -5.68 -13.68 6.24
CA TYR A 460 -5.18 -12.38 5.79
C TYR A 460 -6.10 -11.19 6.14
N GLY A 461 -7.04 -11.39 7.07
CA GLY A 461 -7.97 -10.35 7.51
C GLY A 461 -9.43 -10.80 7.41
N LEU A 462 -10.34 -9.84 7.29
CA LEU A 462 -11.79 -10.10 7.27
C LEU A 462 -12.36 -10.02 5.85
N ARG A 463 -13.20 -10.99 5.48
CA ARG A 463 -14.09 -10.91 4.32
C ARG A 463 -15.02 -9.72 4.46
N THR A 464 -15.30 -9.08 3.34
CA THR A 464 -16.21 -7.92 3.27
C THR A 464 -17.69 -8.29 3.34
N LEU A 465 -18.03 -9.56 3.18
CA LEU A 465 -19.39 -10.10 3.25
C LEU A 465 -19.34 -11.57 3.70
N SER A 466 -20.32 -12.00 4.52
CA SER A 466 -20.44 -13.40 4.95
C SER A 466 -20.63 -14.34 3.75
N ARG A 467 -20.03 -15.52 3.84
CA ARG A 467 -20.15 -16.59 2.83
C ARG A 467 -21.57 -17.14 2.70
N SER A 468 -22.40 -16.95 3.71
CA SER A 468 -23.81 -17.35 3.69
C SER A 468 -24.70 -16.34 2.97
N ASP A 469 -24.17 -15.17 2.63
CA ASP A 469 -24.92 -14.17 1.89
C ASP A 469 -24.99 -14.52 0.38
N PRO A 470 -26.17 -14.42 -0.27
CA PRO A 470 -26.29 -14.67 -1.71
C PRO A 470 -25.42 -13.76 -2.59
N GLY A 471 -25.05 -12.57 -2.10
CA GLY A 471 -24.18 -11.63 -2.80
C GLY A 471 -22.68 -11.96 -2.72
N TYR A 472 -22.29 -12.99 -1.95
CA TYR A 472 -20.90 -13.34 -1.70
C TYR A 472 -20.14 -13.76 -2.98
N GLN A 473 -19.00 -13.11 -3.19
CA GLN A 473 -18.05 -13.37 -4.28
C GLN A 473 -16.64 -13.46 -3.70
N GLY A 474 -16.23 -14.69 -3.36
CA GLY A 474 -14.93 -14.98 -2.74
C GLY A 474 -13.72 -14.90 -3.67
N ARG A 475 -13.89 -14.57 -4.95
CA ARG A 475 -12.80 -14.37 -5.92
C ARG A 475 -12.83 -12.96 -6.44
N TYR A 476 -11.67 -12.31 -6.48
CA TYR A 476 -11.57 -11.00 -7.10
C TYR A 476 -11.76 -11.09 -8.62
N THR A 477 -12.84 -10.48 -9.10
CA THR A 477 -13.22 -10.41 -10.51
C THR A 477 -13.57 -8.97 -10.94
N GLY A 478 -13.14 -7.99 -10.15
CA GLY A 478 -13.45 -6.56 -10.34
C GLY A 478 -14.45 -6.03 -9.30
N ASP A 479 -15.04 -4.87 -9.59
CA ASP A 479 -15.82 -4.03 -8.67
C ASP A 479 -16.96 -4.78 -7.94
N ARG A 480 -17.58 -5.76 -8.59
CA ARG A 480 -18.65 -6.59 -8.01
C ARG A 480 -18.20 -7.36 -6.78
N SER A 481 -16.97 -7.87 -6.80
CA SER A 481 -16.38 -8.72 -5.77
C SER A 481 -15.57 -7.93 -4.73
N TYR A 482 -15.16 -6.71 -5.07
CA TYR A 482 -14.20 -5.88 -4.32
C TYR A 482 -14.58 -5.65 -2.85
N HIS A 483 -15.88 -5.42 -2.61
CA HIS A 483 -16.46 -5.30 -1.27
C HIS A 483 -17.60 -6.30 -1.00
N ASN A 484 -17.71 -7.37 -1.79
CA ASN A 484 -18.74 -8.41 -1.59
C ASN A 484 -18.13 -9.79 -1.39
N GLY A 485 -16.92 -9.90 -0.84
CA GLY A 485 -16.34 -11.19 -0.49
C GLY A 485 -14.82 -11.19 -0.39
N CYS A 486 -14.15 -10.25 -1.07
CA CYS A 486 -12.71 -10.06 -0.89
C CYS A 486 -12.35 -9.74 0.57
N VAL A 487 -11.14 -10.11 0.96
CA VAL A 487 -10.57 -9.90 2.29
C VAL A 487 -9.79 -8.59 2.31
N TRP A 488 -10.01 -7.79 3.35
CA TRP A 488 -9.31 -6.53 3.55
C TRP A 488 -8.46 -6.56 4.83
N PRO A 489 -7.12 -6.54 4.72
CA PRO A 489 -6.18 -6.59 5.85
C PRO A 489 -6.33 -5.48 6.87
N TRP A 490 -6.64 -4.26 6.45
CA TRP A 490 -6.61 -3.10 7.36
C TRP A 490 -7.61 -3.24 8.52
N LEU A 491 -8.71 -3.96 8.32
CA LEU A 491 -9.70 -4.25 9.37
C LEU A 491 -9.13 -5.13 10.50
N THR A 492 -8.00 -5.80 10.28
CA THR A 492 -7.31 -6.62 11.28
C THR A 492 -6.88 -5.79 12.50
N GLY A 493 -6.54 -4.51 12.30
CA GLY A 493 -6.23 -3.56 13.39
C GLY A 493 -7.40 -3.43 14.37
N PHE A 494 -8.56 -3.07 13.85
CA PHE A 494 -9.78 -2.92 14.64
C PHE A 494 -10.30 -4.25 15.19
N PHE A 495 -10.17 -5.36 14.44
CA PHE A 495 -10.54 -6.67 14.94
C PHE A 495 -9.69 -7.10 16.15
N CYS A 496 -8.37 -6.93 16.09
CA CYS A 496 -7.49 -7.22 17.22
C CYS A 496 -7.78 -6.30 18.41
N GLU A 497 -8.08 -5.03 18.18
CA GLU A 497 -8.44 -4.09 19.24
C GLU A 497 -9.75 -4.47 19.91
N ALA A 498 -10.76 -4.83 19.12
CA ALA A 498 -12.04 -5.32 19.60
C ALA A 498 -11.88 -6.59 20.46
N LEU A 499 -11.05 -7.54 20.03
CA LEU A 499 -10.75 -8.75 20.80
C LEU A 499 -10.09 -8.42 22.15
N ILE A 500 -8.99 -7.66 22.13
CA ILE A 500 -8.21 -7.33 23.33
C ILE A 500 -9.06 -6.54 24.34
N ARG A 501 -9.81 -5.55 23.85
CA ARG A 501 -10.71 -4.74 24.68
C ARG A 501 -11.76 -5.57 25.40
N ASN A 502 -12.23 -6.65 24.78
CA ASN A 502 -13.27 -7.53 25.32
C ASN A 502 -12.70 -8.81 25.96
N GLY A 503 -11.50 -8.72 26.53
CA GLY A 503 -10.94 -9.74 27.41
C GLY A 503 -10.25 -10.90 26.71
N VAL A 504 -10.08 -10.86 25.38
CA VAL A 504 -9.27 -11.86 24.67
C VAL A 504 -7.79 -11.59 24.96
N PRO A 505 -7.02 -12.60 25.41
CA PRO A 505 -5.59 -12.42 25.70
C PRO A 505 -4.80 -11.89 24.49
N ARG A 506 -3.84 -11.00 24.73
CA ARG A 506 -3.02 -10.37 23.69
C ARG A 506 -2.26 -11.40 22.86
N GLU A 507 -1.84 -12.50 23.46
CA GLU A 507 -1.17 -13.63 22.80
C GLU A 507 -2.06 -14.26 21.74
N ARG A 508 -3.37 -14.36 22.00
CA ARG A 508 -4.33 -14.90 21.04
C ARG A 508 -4.61 -13.93 19.91
N ALA A 509 -4.64 -12.63 20.19
CA ALA A 509 -4.67 -11.60 19.15
C ALA A 509 -3.39 -11.63 18.29
N ALA A 510 -2.21 -11.82 18.89
CA ALA A 510 -0.95 -11.96 18.17
C ALA A 510 -0.94 -13.18 17.23
N GLN A 511 -1.55 -14.30 17.62
CA GLN A 511 -1.66 -15.50 16.79
C GLN A 511 -2.44 -15.26 15.49
N ILE A 512 -3.47 -14.41 15.53
CA ILE A 512 -4.25 -14.03 14.33
C ILE A 512 -3.37 -13.32 13.29
N LEU A 513 -2.33 -12.62 13.73
CA LEU A 513 -1.42 -11.87 12.85
C LEU A 513 -0.38 -12.77 12.17
N ILE A 514 -0.14 -13.99 12.65
CA ILE A 514 0.94 -14.85 12.14
C ILE A 514 0.87 -15.05 10.62
N PRO A 515 -0.28 -15.42 10.02
CA PRO A 515 -0.32 -15.68 8.57
C PRO A 515 -0.11 -14.41 7.75
N ILE A 516 -0.73 -13.28 8.13
CA ILE A 516 -0.54 -12.02 7.40
C ILE A 516 0.87 -11.43 7.56
N LEU A 517 1.56 -11.74 8.66
CA LEU A 517 2.98 -11.40 8.80
C LEU A 517 3.87 -12.29 7.91
N ALA A 518 3.47 -13.54 7.67
CA ALA A 518 4.17 -14.45 6.76
C ALA A 518 3.99 -14.02 5.29
N HIS A 519 2.84 -13.43 4.93
CA HIS A 519 2.57 -12.84 3.61
C HIS A 519 3.65 -11.85 3.15
N GLY A 520 4.37 -11.19 4.08
CA GLY A 520 5.51 -10.34 3.72
C GLY A 520 6.63 -11.05 2.95
N ARG A 521 6.58 -12.37 2.75
CA ARG A 521 7.48 -13.16 1.90
C ARG A 521 6.93 -13.42 0.48
N GLU A 522 5.71 -13.01 0.18
CA GLU A 522 4.97 -13.32 -1.04
C GLU A 522 4.49 -12.03 -1.71
N ALA A 523 4.08 -12.10 -2.98
CA ALA A 523 3.62 -10.95 -3.76
C ALA A 523 4.60 -9.76 -3.65
N GLY A 524 4.17 -8.63 -3.06
CA GLY A 524 5.04 -7.52 -2.70
C GLY A 524 5.90 -7.86 -1.49
N ILE A 525 7.12 -8.34 -1.72
CA ILE A 525 8.01 -8.77 -0.64
C ILE A 525 8.26 -7.59 0.31
N GLY A 526 8.04 -7.82 1.59
CA GLY A 526 8.16 -6.84 2.66
C GLY A 526 7.05 -5.80 2.69
N TYR A 527 5.89 -6.10 2.10
CA TYR A 527 4.68 -5.30 2.20
C TYR A 527 3.46 -6.18 2.46
N ILE A 528 2.30 -5.55 2.65
CA ILE A 528 1.00 -6.21 2.74
C ILE A 528 0.15 -5.72 1.58
N SER A 529 -0.47 -6.68 0.88
CA SER A 529 -1.33 -6.40 -0.26
C SER A 529 -2.61 -5.68 0.17
N GLU A 530 -3.24 -5.02 -0.79
CA GLU A 530 -4.49 -4.29 -0.57
C GLU A 530 -5.65 -5.22 -0.22
N ILE A 531 -5.83 -6.28 -1.01
CA ILE A 531 -6.90 -7.25 -0.83
C ILE A 531 -6.42 -8.67 -1.10
N PHE A 532 -7.20 -9.64 -0.63
CA PHE A 532 -7.04 -11.05 -0.97
C PHE A 532 -8.38 -11.63 -1.41
N ASP A 533 -8.34 -12.70 -2.19
CA ASP A 533 -9.53 -13.53 -2.41
C ASP A 533 -10.14 -13.95 -1.07
N GLY A 534 -11.47 -13.98 -0.98
CA GLY A 534 -12.24 -14.50 0.15
C GLY A 534 -12.14 -16.01 0.33
N ASP A 535 -11.88 -16.76 -0.74
CA ASP A 535 -11.80 -18.22 -0.73
C ASP A 535 -10.36 -18.75 -0.92
N PRO A 536 -10.01 -19.90 -0.30
CA PRO A 536 -8.70 -20.53 -0.50
C PRO A 536 -8.37 -20.73 -1.99
N PRO A 537 -7.15 -20.44 -2.46
CA PRO A 537 -5.94 -20.25 -1.66
C PRO A 537 -5.68 -18.80 -1.22
N PHE A 538 -6.68 -17.91 -1.26
CA PHE A 538 -6.58 -16.51 -0.83
C PHE A 538 -5.51 -15.72 -1.62
N PHE A 539 -5.60 -15.71 -2.95
CA PHE A 539 -4.62 -15.00 -3.76
C PHE A 539 -4.60 -13.49 -3.44
N PRO A 540 -3.41 -12.87 -3.33
CA PRO A 540 -3.29 -11.43 -3.16
C PRO A 540 -3.67 -10.69 -4.45
N ASN A 541 -4.42 -9.62 -4.29
CA ASN A 541 -4.95 -8.77 -5.36
C ASN A 541 -4.82 -7.28 -4.98
N GLY A 542 -5.17 -6.38 -5.89
CA GLY A 542 -4.99 -4.94 -5.70
C GLY A 542 -3.51 -4.58 -5.53
N CYS A 543 -3.23 -3.40 -4.94
CA CYS A 543 -1.87 -2.92 -4.66
C CYS A 543 -1.02 -3.99 -3.95
N ILE A 544 0.22 -4.19 -4.42
CA ILE A 544 1.16 -5.12 -3.76
C ILE A 544 1.62 -4.59 -2.40
N ALA A 545 1.55 -3.26 -2.23
CA ALA A 545 1.94 -2.54 -1.04
C ALA A 545 0.90 -1.47 -0.75
N GLN A 546 0.18 -1.63 0.37
CA GLN A 546 -0.94 -0.75 0.71
C GLN A 546 -0.79 -0.15 2.12
N ALA A 547 -0.96 1.18 2.22
CA ALA A 547 -0.62 1.95 3.42
C ALA A 547 -1.45 1.56 4.63
N TRP A 548 -2.79 1.61 4.54
CA TRP A 548 -3.68 1.22 5.64
C TRP A 548 -3.52 -0.25 6.07
N SER A 549 -3.21 -1.17 5.15
CA SER A 549 -2.95 -2.57 5.48
C SER A 549 -1.68 -2.70 6.34
N VAL A 550 -0.58 -2.06 5.93
CA VAL A 550 0.67 -2.04 6.71
C VAL A 550 0.47 -1.30 8.03
N ALA A 551 -0.23 -0.17 8.03
CA ALA A 551 -0.51 0.65 9.20
C ALA A 551 -1.27 -0.13 10.26
N GLU A 552 -2.40 -0.72 9.90
CA GLU A 552 -3.31 -1.34 10.86
C GLU A 552 -2.80 -2.70 11.34
N VAL A 553 -2.10 -3.47 10.49
CA VAL A 553 -1.41 -4.69 10.94
C VAL A 553 -0.23 -4.33 11.85
N GLY A 554 0.53 -3.28 11.55
CA GLY A 554 1.58 -2.77 12.42
C GLY A 554 1.05 -2.27 13.77
N ARG A 555 -0.10 -1.59 13.77
CA ARG A 555 -0.82 -1.17 14.97
C ARG A 555 -1.30 -2.36 15.80
N ALA A 556 -1.95 -3.34 15.16
CA ALA A 556 -2.37 -4.58 15.79
C ALA A 556 -1.19 -5.30 16.47
N TYR A 557 -0.06 -5.39 15.76
CA TYR A 557 1.14 -6.04 16.25
C TYR A 557 1.72 -5.36 17.50
N ARG A 558 1.83 -4.02 17.49
CA ARG A 558 2.28 -3.25 18.65
C ARG A 558 1.37 -3.46 19.84
N MET A 559 0.06 -3.35 19.64
CA MET A 559 -0.95 -3.59 20.67
C MET A 559 -0.88 -5.02 21.23
N ALA A 560 -0.68 -6.04 20.38
CA ALA A 560 -0.61 -7.42 20.82
C ALA A 560 0.71 -7.79 21.54
N ARG A 561 1.78 -7.00 21.38
CA ARG A 561 3.12 -7.29 21.95
C ARG A 561 3.58 -6.35 23.05
N ARG A 562 3.03 -5.13 23.14
CA ARG A 562 3.32 -4.20 24.21
C ARG A 562 2.16 -4.22 25.20
N ASP A 563 2.49 -4.16 26.49
CA ASP A 563 1.54 -3.59 27.44
C ASP A 563 1.22 -2.17 26.93
N PRO A 564 -0.06 -1.78 26.91
CA PRO A 564 -0.39 -0.41 26.56
C PRO A 564 0.28 0.47 27.63
N PHE A 565 0.86 1.58 27.20
CA PHE A 565 1.43 2.57 28.10
C PHE A 565 0.57 2.80 29.35
#